data_AF-A0A4Y9XRE2-F1
#
_entry.id   AF-A0A4Y9XRE2-F1
#
_cell.length_a   1.000
_cell.length_b   1.000
_cell.length_c   1.000
_cell.angle_alpha   90.00
_cell.angle_beta   90.00
_cell.angle_gamma   90.00
#
_symmetry.space_group_name_H-M   'P 1'
#
loop_
_entity.id
_entity.type
_entity.pdbx_description
1 polymer ?
#
loop_
_entity_poly.entity_id
_entity_poly.type
_entity_poly.pdbx_seq_one_letter_code
_entity_poly.pdbx_strand_id
1 'polypeptide(L)'
;MDAIPMYTKKLWHPQVPSFTRDFNSGWARHCSRTERPPRYFYIDFGLSRKCDPADGPPLELPVFGGDRTVPEFQEDGYDVPADPFRTDIYYLGNLIRTTFSKASIRTPTLRCMAYTNPEYLQEYRGFEFIEQLVADMVQSDPQKHPTIAEVETRFDAISRELSWWKLRTRLVYKDETVFERAVLSTVHFFRTAKFLAKRRPPIPTPFP
;
A
#
# COMPACT_ATOMS: atom_id res chain seq x y z
N MET A 1 9.00 -7.64 -2.46
CA MET A 1 8.95 -7.28 -3.90
C MET A 1 10.22 -7.79 -4.56
N ASP A 2 10.12 -8.47 -5.70
CA ASP A 2 11.22 -8.61 -6.64
C ASP A 2 11.23 -7.42 -7.61
N ALA A 3 12.24 -6.56 -7.47
CA ALA A 3 12.46 -5.41 -8.34
C ALA A 3 13.63 -5.61 -9.32
N ILE A 4 14.25 -6.79 -9.39
CA ILE A 4 15.36 -7.08 -10.32
C ILE A 4 15.01 -6.66 -11.76
N PRO A 5 13.80 -6.94 -12.31
CA PRO A 5 13.44 -6.50 -13.66
C PRO A 5 13.55 -4.98 -13.88
N MET A 6 13.33 -4.16 -12.85
CA MET A 6 13.38 -2.70 -12.94
C MET A 6 14.80 -2.14 -13.11
N TYR A 7 15.84 -2.87 -12.68
CA TYR A 7 17.23 -2.38 -12.65
C TYR A 7 18.07 -3.07 -13.74
N THR A 8 18.52 -2.30 -14.74
CA THR A 8 19.15 -2.84 -15.97
C THR A 8 20.65 -3.06 -15.88
N LYS A 9 21.33 -2.59 -14.83
CA LYS A 9 22.80 -2.59 -14.74
C LYS A 9 23.33 -3.01 -13.38
N LYS A 10 23.00 -2.24 -12.35
CA LYS A 10 23.37 -2.50 -10.95
C LYS A 10 22.12 -2.32 -10.10
N LEU A 11 21.96 -3.18 -9.10
CA LEU A 11 20.91 -3.05 -8.09
C LEU A 11 21.14 -1.81 -7.23
N TRP A 12 20.14 -1.45 -6.42
CA TRP A 12 20.19 -0.35 -5.48
C TRP A 12 20.91 -0.73 -4.17
N HIS A 13 21.35 0.25 -3.40
CA HIS A 13 21.86 0.02 -2.04
C HIS A 13 20.69 -0.23 -1.06
N PRO A 14 20.71 -1.30 -0.24
CA PRO A 14 19.58 -1.66 0.62
C PRO A 14 19.07 -0.54 1.55
N GLN A 15 19.98 0.27 2.11
CA GLN A 15 19.64 1.40 2.99
C GLN A 15 19.51 2.74 2.25
N VAL A 16 20.00 2.85 1.01
CA VAL A 16 20.02 4.11 0.25
C VAL A 16 19.59 3.85 -1.20
N PRO A 17 18.28 3.62 -1.47
CA PRO A 17 17.83 3.07 -2.74
C PRO A 17 18.07 3.94 -3.99
N SER A 18 18.45 5.21 -3.80
CA SER A 18 18.86 6.12 -4.87
C SER A 18 20.26 5.83 -5.43
N PHE A 19 21.13 5.15 -4.66
CA PHE A 19 22.51 4.81 -5.04
C PHE A 19 22.63 3.35 -5.47
N THR A 20 23.64 3.04 -6.27
CA THR A 20 23.98 1.65 -6.64
C THR A 20 24.43 0.85 -5.42
N ARG A 21 24.22 -0.48 -5.47
CA ARG A 21 24.54 -1.42 -4.39
C ARG A 21 25.98 -1.33 -3.86
N ASP A 22 26.91 -0.90 -4.71
CA ASP A 22 28.34 -0.74 -4.40
C ASP A 22 28.73 0.67 -3.94
N PHE A 23 27.79 1.63 -3.87
CA PHE A 23 27.95 3.09 -3.69
C PHE A 23 28.84 3.80 -4.74
N ASN A 24 29.89 3.14 -5.23
CA ASN A 24 30.93 3.71 -6.09
C ASN A 24 30.46 4.06 -7.51
N SER A 25 29.29 3.59 -7.94
CA SER A 25 28.76 3.85 -9.30
C SER A 25 27.71 4.96 -9.35
N GLY A 26 27.49 5.67 -8.24
CA GLY A 26 26.55 6.79 -8.17
C GLY A 26 25.07 6.35 -8.19
N TRP A 27 24.25 7.03 -8.97
CA TRP A 27 22.78 6.87 -8.97
C TRP A 27 22.30 5.55 -9.60
N ALA A 28 21.42 4.83 -8.92
CA ALA A 28 20.83 3.59 -9.40
C ALA A 28 19.78 3.83 -10.50
N ARG A 29 20.20 3.62 -11.76
CA ARG A 29 19.31 3.73 -12.93
C ARG A 29 18.28 2.59 -12.95
N HIS A 30 17.01 2.96 -12.94
CA HIS A 30 15.88 2.04 -12.95
C HIS A 30 14.77 2.48 -13.90
N CYS A 31 13.92 1.55 -14.32
CA CYS A 31 12.66 1.81 -15.00
C CYS A 31 11.52 2.03 -14.00
N SER A 32 10.42 2.68 -14.42
CA SER A 32 9.22 2.75 -13.59
C SER A 32 8.54 1.38 -13.49
N ARG A 33 7.72 1.19 -12.45
CA ARG A 33 6.85 0.00 -12.30
C ARG A 33 5.90 -0.18 -13.50
N THR A 34 5.49 0.90 -14.17
CA THR A 34 4.68 0.86 -15.40
C THR A 34 5.46 0.40 -16.63
N GLU A 35 6.77 0.69 -16.70
CA GLU A 35 7.62 0.22 -17.81
C GLU A 35 8.10 -1.22 -17.59
N ARG A 36 8.34 -1.61 -16.34
CA ARG A 36 8.81 -2.94 -15.93
C ARG A 36 8.12 -3.34 -14.62
N PRO A 37 7.01 -4.09 -14.67
CA PRO A 37 6.21 -4.39 -13.49
C PRO A 37 6.93 -5.42 -12.59
N PRO A 38 7.17 -5.10 -11.31
CA PRO A 38 7.81 -5.99 -10.36
C PRO A 38 6.81 -7.00 -9.78
N ARG A 39 7.31 -8.14 -9.28
CA ARG A 39 6.47 -9.11 -8.54
C ARG A 39 6.38 -8.71 -7.06
N TYR A 40 5.17 -8.73 -6.52
CA TYR A 40 4.92 -8.52 -5.09
C TYR A 40 4.78 -9.86 -4.39
N PHE A 41 5.14 -9.90 -3.11
CA PHE A 41 5.09 -11.08 -2.24
C PHE A 41 4.76 -10.59 -0.84
N TYR A 42 3.88 -11.30 -0.14
CA TYR A 42 3.82 -11.23 1.32
C TYR A 42 5.08 -11.87 1.89
N ILE A 43 5.62 -11.26 2.94
CA ILE A 43 6.86 -11.64 3.63
C ILE A 43 6.65 -11.44 5.13
N ASP A 44 7.61 -11.92 5.92
CA ASP A 44 7.59 -11.80 7.39
C ASP A 44 6.38 -12.48 8.04
N PHE A 45 6.36 -13.82 7.94
CA PHE A 45 5.36 -14.68 8.56
C PHE A 45 5.68 -14.98 10.03
N GLY A 46 6.49 -14.14 10.71
CA GLY A 46 6.96 -14.39 12.08
C GLY A 46 5.85 -14.43 13.14
N LEU A 47 4.73 -13.76 12.88
CA LEU A 47 3.53 -13.77 13.74
C LEU A 47 2.41 -14.67 13.21
N SER A 48 2.57 -15.28 12.04
CA SER A 48 1.52 -16.06 11.40
C SER A 48 1.26 -17.40 12.10
N ARG A 49 0.06 -17.95 11.90
CA ARG A 49 -0.33 -19.30 12.32
C ARG A 49 -0.74 -20.11 11.09
N LYS A 50 -0.50 -21.42 11.14
CA LYS A 50 -0.98 -22.36 10.12
C LYS A 50 -2.26 -23.01 10.64
N CYS A 51 -3.41 -22.54 10.17
CA CYS A 51 -4.70 -23.13 10.48
C CYS A 51 -4.94 -24.35 9.58
N ASP A 52 -5.39 -25.48 10.13
CA ASP A 52 -5.88 -26.61 9.33
C ASP A 52 -7.42 -26.53 9.20
N PRO A 53 -7.99 -26.53 7.99
CA PRO A 53 -9.45 -26.54 7.81
C PRO A 53 -10.15 -27.73 8.48
N ALA A 54 -9.44 -28.82 8.81
CA ALA A 54 -9.98 -29.97 9.52
C ALA A 54 -10.30 -29.67 11.01
N ASP A 55 -9.61 -28.71 11.63
CA ASP A 55 -9.79 -28.36 13.05
C ASP A 55 -11.01 -27.43 13.29
N GLY A 56 -11.67 -26.98 12.22
CA GLY A 56 -12.80 -26.05 12.26
C GLY A 56 -12.38 -24.58 12.09
N PRO A 57 -13.29 -23.61 12.35
CA PRO A 57 -12.94 -22.19 12.33
C PRO A 57 -11.89 -21.88 13.40
N PRO A 58 -10.72 -21.32 13.05
CA PRO A 58 -9.68 -21.03 14.02
C PRO A 58 -10.12 -19.95 14.99
N LEU A 59 -9.84 -20.16 16.27
CA LEU A 59 -9.95 -19.16 17.33
C LEU A 59 -8.61 -19.12 18.07
N GLU A 60 -7.93 -17.99 17.95
CA GLU A 60 -6.55 -17.82 18.42
C GLU A 60 -6.47 -16.63 19.38
N LEU A 61 -5.58 -16.71 20.37
CA LEU A 61 -5.33 -15.56 21.24
C LEU A 61 -4.62 -14.44 20.46
N PRO A 62 -4.99 -13.16 20.70
CA PRO A 62 -4.36 -12.00 20.10
C PRO A 62 -2.83 -12.00 20.19
N VAL A 63 -2.16 -11.57 19.12
CA VAL A 63 -0.70 -11.48 19.04
C VAL A 63 -0.30 -10.02 18.81
N PHE A 64 0.59 -9.49 19.65
CA PHE A 64 1.06 -8.10 19.53
C PHE A 64 1.88 -7.86 18.26
N GLY A 65 1.23 -7.33 17.23
CA GLY A 65 1.84 -6.77 16.03
C GLY A 65 2.22 -5.29 16.16
N GLY A 66 2.59 -4.69 15.02
CA GLY A 66 2.88 -3.26 14.92
C GLY A 66 1.62 -2.37 14.98
N ASP A 67 0.48 -2.86 14.51
CA ASP A 67 -0.82 -2.20 14.64
C ASP A 67 -1.55 -2.73 15.88
N ARG A 68 -1.91 -1.80 16.77
CA ARG A 68 -2.57 -2.04 18.06
C ARG A 68 -4.00 -1.50 18.10
N THR A 69 -4.56 -1.15 16.94
CA THR A 69 -5.87 -0.48 16.83
C THR A 69 -7.02 -1.43 16.49
N VAL A 70 -6.80 -2.75 16.57
CA VAL A 70 -7.81 -3.80 16.39
C VAL A 70 -8.88 -3.66 17.50
N PRO A 71 -10.16 -3.42 17.16
CA PRO A 71 -11.22 -3.18 18.15
C PRO A 71 -11.43 -4.34 19.13
N GLU A 72 -11.42 -5.57 18.63
CA GLU A 72 -11.64 -6.78 19.44
C GLU A 72 -10.47 -7.12 20.39
N PHE A 73 -9.31 -6.49 20.23
CA PHE A 73 -8.13 -6.69 21.10
C PHE A 73 -7.92 -5.59 22.14
N GLN A 74 -8.87 -4.64 22.26
CA GLN A 74 -8.79 -3.59 23.28
C GLN A 74 -9.28 -4.10 24.63
N GLU A 75 -8.79 -3.49 25.71
CA GLU A 75 -9.21 -3.78 27.10
C GLU A 75 -9.09 -5.29 27.40
N ASP A 76 -10.13 -5.90 27.97
CA ASP A 76 -10.17 -7.32 28.33
C ASP A 76 -10.23 -8.26 27.11
N GLY A 77 -10.42 -7.73 25.90
CA GLY A 77 -10.46 -8.51 24.65
C GLY A 77 -9.13 -9.18 24.29
N TYR A 78 -8.02 -8.78 24.92
CA TYR A 78 -6.70 -9.40 24.71
C TYR A 78 -6.63 -10.86 25.19
N ASP A 79 -7.37 -11.24 26.24
CA ASP A 79 -7.39 -12.60 26.77
C ASP A 79 -8.53 -13.46 26.19
N VAL A 80 -9.20 -12.97 25.13
CA VAL A 80 -10.32 -13.63 24.45
C VAL A 80 -9.88 -14.12 23.06
N PRO A 81 -10.02 -15.44 22.75
CA PRO A 81 -9.73 -15.95 21.41
C PRO A 81 -10.63 -15.33 20.33
N ALA A 82 -10.03 -14.92 19.22
CA ALA A 82 -10.71 -14.28 18.08
C ALA A 82 -10.45 -15.04 16.76
N ASP A 83 -11.27 -14.80 15.75
CA ASP A 83 -11.06 -15.33 14.39
C ASP A 83 -9.91 -14.55 13.71
N PRO A 84 -8.73 -15.17 13.50
CA PRO A 84 -7.57 -14.48 12.94
C PRO A 84 -7.81 -13.98 11.52
N PHE A 85 -8.69 -14.62 10.74
CA PHE A 85 -9.00 -14.17 9.39
C PHE A 85 -9.83 -12.87 9.40
N ARG A 86 -10.69 -12.67 10.41
CA ARG A 86 -11.43 -11.40 10.56
C ARG A 86 -10.51 -10.26 10.99
N THR A 87 -9.54 -10.54 11.85
CA THR A 87 -8.52 -9.58 12.25
C THR A 87 -7.58 -9.23 11.07
N ASP A 88 -7.18 -10.19 10.24
CA ASP A 88 -6.37 -9.92 9.04
C ASP A 88 -7.07 -8.97 8.05
N ILE A 89 -8.40 -9.07 7.92
CA ILE A 89 -9.20 -8.12 7.13
C ILE A 89 -9.15 -6.71 7.76
N TYR A 90 -9.23 -6.60 9.09
CA TYR A 90 -9.05 -5.33 9.78
C TYR A 90 -7.66 -4.74 9.51
N TYR A 91 -6.59 -5.52 9.66
CA TYR A 91 -5.23 -5.06 9.40
C TYR A 91 -5.03 -4.60 7.95
N LEU A 92 -5.54 -5.35 6.97
CA LEU A 92 -5.46 -4.95 5.56
C LEU A 92 -6.27 -3.67 5.28
N GLY A 93 -7.48 -3.56 5.83
CA GLY A 93 -8.32 -2.37 5.71
C GLY A 93 -7.67 -1.16 6.37
N ASN A 94 -7.11 -1.33 7.57
CA ASN A 94 -6.46 -0.26 8.32
C ASN A 94 -5.14 0.19 7.68
N LEU A 95 -4.38 -0.73 7.08
CA LEU A 95 -3.22 -0.41 6.27
C LEU A 95 -3.59 0.52 5.11
N ILE A 96 -4.66 0.21 4.37
CA ILE A 96 -5.15 1.06 3.27
C ILE A 96 -5.64 2.42 3.84
N ARG A 97 -6.45 2.38 4.91
CA ARG A 97 -7.00 3.56 5.60
C ARG A 97 -5.92 4.55 6.06
N THR A 98 -4.85 4.07 6.68
CA THR A 98 -3.75 4.88 7.22
C THR A 98 -2.72 5.28 6.17
N THR A 99 -2.55 4.47 5.12
CA THR A 99 -1.62 4.79 4.01
C THR A 99 -2.22 5.82 3.04
N PHE A 100 -3.54 5.81 2.82
CA PHE A 100 -4.17 6.60 1.76
C PHE A 100 -5.22 7.63 2.22
N SER A 101 -5.96 7.37 3.31
CA SER A 101 -7.21 8.10 3.62
C SER A 101 -7.16 8.99 4.87
N LYS A 102 -6.52 8.59 5.97
CA LYS A 102 -6.53 9.31 7.26
C LYS A 102 -5.16 9.88 7.66
N ALA A 103 -5.11 11.15 8.02
CA ALA A 103 -3.98 11.75 8.71
C ALA A 103 -3.89 11.30 10.18
N SER A 104 -2.67 11.15 10.66
CA SER A 104 -2.33 11.31 12.08
C SER A 104 -1.03 12.12 12.19
N ILE A 105 -0.89 12.80 13.33
CA ILE A 105 0.00 13.90 13.78
C ILE A 105 1.51 13.64 13.40
N ARG A 106 2.44 14.59 13.12
CA ARG A 106 2.68 16.03 13.40
C ARG A 106 3.55 16.82 12.33
N THR A 107 4.90 16.98 12.45
CA THR A 107 5.63 18.23 11.98
C THR A 107 7.12 18.16 11.43
N PRO A 108 7.79 19.24 10.91
CA PRO A 108 8.26 19.55 9.52
C PRO A 108 9.78 19.28 9.27
N THR A 109 10.42 19.30 8.08
CA THR A 109 10.43 20.28 6.96
C THR A 109 11.31 19.73 5.79
N LEU A 110 11.25 20.31 4.58
CA LEU A 110 12.18 20.11 3.43
C LEU A 110 12.54 18.65 3.02
N ARG A 111 11.67 18.01 2.24
CA ARG A 111 11.79 16.61 1.80
C ARG A 111 12.81 16.37 0.66
N CYS A 112 14.10 16.62 0.92
CA CYS A 112 15.23 16.12 0.10
C CYS A 112 16.51 15.78 0.90
N MET A 113 16.71 16.34 2.10
CA MET A 113 17.86 16.03 2.97
C MET A 113 17.50 16.12 4.46
N ALA A 114 16.96 15.05 5.04
CA ALA A 114 16.89 14.87 6.49
C ALA A 114 16.71 13.40 6.86
N TYR A 115 17.64 12.85 7.66
CA TYR A 115 17.42 11.68 8.50
C TYR A 115 16.86 12.18 9.85
N THR A 116 15.55 12.31 9.98
CA THR A 116 14.87 12.55 11.28
C THR A 116 13.48 11.92 11.28
N ASN A 117 12.98 11.59 12.48
CA ASN A 117 11.95 10.58 12.75
C ASN A 117 10.49 10.99 12.41
N PRO A 118 9.53 10.04 12.42
CA PRO A 118 8.43 10.02 11.45
C PRO A 118 7.10 10.55 11.99
N GLU A 119 6.55 11.60 11.39
CA GLU A 119 5.23 12.13 11.80
C GLU A 119 4.49 12.90 10.68
N TYR A 120 4.57 12.49 9.41
CA TYR A 120 3.61 12.97 8.38
C TYR A 120 3.00 11.80 7.63
N LEU A 121 1.84 11.35 8.11
CA LEU A 121 0.98 10.47 7.34
C LEU A 121 0.17 11.29 6.33
N GLN A 122 0.19 10.82 5.09
CA GLN A 122 -0.15 11.60 3.91
C GLN A 122 -1.57 11.27 3.44
N GLU A 123 -2.50 12.20 3.63
CA GLU A 123 -3.80 12.08 2.97
C GLU A 123 -3.67 12.37 1.48
N TYR A 124 -4.11 11.41 0.66
CA TYR A 124 -4.16 11.58 -0.78
C TYR A 124 -5.57 11.98 -1.22
N ARG A 125 -5.64 12.73 -2.32
CA ARG A 125 -6.89 13.00 -3.05
C ARG A 125 -7.13 11.88 -4.05
N GLY A 126 -8.39 11.59 -4.35
CA GLY A 126 -8.74 10.67 -5.42
C GLY A 126 -8.93 9.22 -4.97
N PHE A 127 -8.96 8.91 -3.67
CA PHE A 127 -9.18 7.57 -3.12
C PHE A 127 -10.62 7.32 -2.65
N GLU A 128 -11.53 8.26 -2.90
CA GLU A 128 -12.92 8.23 -2.45
C GLU A 128 -13.67 6.97 -2.97
N PHE A 129 -13.21 6.42 -4.10
CA PHE A 129 -13.75 5.21 -4.73
C PHE A 129 -13.59 3.91 -3.92
N ILE A 130 -12.63 3.84 -2.98
CA ILE A 130 -12.38 2.63 -2.16
C ILE A 130 -12.85 2.80 -0.71
N GLU A 131 -13.28 4.01 -0.32
CA GLU A 131 -13.58 4.34 1.08
C GLU A 131 -14.67 3.46 1.70
N GLN A 132 -15.72 3.11 0.94
CA GLN A 132 -16.77 2.20 1.42
C GLN A 132 -16.26 0.79 1.68
N LEU A 133 -15.44 0.22 0.78
CA LEU A 133 -14.85 -1.11 0.98
C LEU A 133 -13.92 -1.09 2.21
N VAL A 134 -13.07 -0.06 2.33
CA VAL A 134 -12.17 0.09 3.48
C VAL A 134 -12.96 0.28 4.78
N ALA A 135 -14.05 1.04 4.77
CA ALA A 135 -14.92 1.23 5.94
C ALA A 135 -15.52 -0.08 6.44
N ASP A 136 -15.93 -0.97 5.54
CA ASP A 136 -16.46 -2.30 5.89
C ASP A 136 -15.38 -3.26 6.41
N MET A 137 -14.15 -3.14 5.92
CA MET A 137 -13.01 -3.92 6.41
C MET A 137 -12.56 -3.51 7.82
N VAL A 138 -12.91 -2.31 8.28
CA VAL A 138 -12.42 -1.72 9.55
C VAL A 138 -13.53 -1.37 10.54
N GLN A 139 -14.64 -2.11 10.49
CA GLN A 139 -15.74 -1.94 11.43
C GLN A 139 -15.31 -2.31 12.86
N SER A 140 -16.10 -1.92 13.86
CA SER A 140 -15.82 -2.28 15.28
C SER A 140 -16.27 -3.70 15.65
N ASP A 141 -17.02 -4.36 14.77
CA ASP A 141 -17.57 -5.70 14.97
C ASP A 141 -16.93 -6.65 13.95
N PRO A 142 -16.06 -7.58 14.38
CA PRO A 142 -15.31 -8.44 13.46
C PRO A 142 -16.21 -9.41 12.69
N GLN A 143 -17.43 -9.70 13.16
CA GLN A 143 -18.39 -10.53 12.42
C GLN A 143 -19.00 -9.82 11.21
N LYS A 144 -18.95 -8.48 11.18
CA LYS A 144 -19.41 -7.66 10.05
C LYS A 144 -18.31 -7.38 9.03
N HIS A 145 -17.05 -7.74 9.29
CA HIS A 145 -16.01 -7.64 8.29
C HIS A 145 -16.38 -8.50 7.06
N PRO A 146 -16.12 -8.03 5.82
CA PRO A 146 -16.20 -8.90 4.65
C PRO A 146 -15.15 -10.01 4.73
N THR A 147 -15.40 -11.14 4.09
CA THR A 147 -14.40 -12.18 3.85
C THR A 147 -13.36 -11.71 2.82
N ILE A 148 -12.18 -12.34 2.76
CA ILE A 148 -11.17 -11.97 1.76
C ILE A 148 -11.66 -12.14 0.31
N ALA A 149 -12.51 -13.13 0.05
CA ALA A 149 -13.13 -13.35 -1.27
C ALA A 149 -14.14 -12.24 -1.63
N GLU A 150 -14.91 -11.74 -0.66
CA GLU A 150 -15.79 -10.59 -0.85
C GLU A 150 -14.98 -9.29 -1.06
N VAL A 151 -13.88 -9.11 -0.31
CA VAL A 151 -12.95 -7.98 -0.51
C VAL A 151 -12.34 -8.01 -1.91
N GLU A 152 -11.83 -9.16 -2.36
CA GLU A 152 -11.29 -9.33 -3.72
C GLU A 152 -12.35 -9.02 -4.78
N THR A 153 -13.55 -9.59 -4.65
CA THR A 153 -14.67 -9.38 -5.58
C THR A 153 -15.09 -7.93 -5.66
N ARG A 154 -15.24 -7.25 -4.50
CA ARG A 154 -15.59 -5.82 -4.43
C ARG A 154 -14.47 -4.95 -5.00
N PHE A 155 -13.21 -5.26 -4.69
CA PHE A 155 -12.06 -4.51 -5.19
C PHE A 155 -11.89 -4.64 -6.71
N ASP A 156 -12.10 -5.82 -7.27
CA ASP A 156 -12.07 -6.07 -8.71
C ASP A 156 -13.22 -5.34 -9.44
N ALA A 157 -14.44 -5.38 -8.89
CA ALA A 157 -15.58 -4.61 -9.41
C ALA A 157 -15.28 -3.10 -9.41
N ILE A 158 -14.89 -2.54 -8.27
CA ILE A 158 -14.48 -1.13 -8.13
C ILE A 158 -13.37 -0.78 -9.14
N SER A 159 -12.34 -1.63 -9.26
CA SER A 159 -11.20 -1.40 -10.15
C SER A 159 -11.57 -1.38 -11.64
N ARG A 160 -12.60 -2.14 -12.05
CA ARG A 160 -13.12 -2.15 -13.42
C ARG A 160 -13.93 -0.92 -13.78
N GLU A 161 -14.61 -0.31 -12.81
CA GLU A 161 -15.34 0.95 -12.99
C GLU A 161 -14.41 2.16 -13.14
N LEU A 162 -13.16 2.07 -12.65
CA LEU A 162 -12.18 3.15 -12.80
C LEU A 162 -11.75 3.33 -14.25
N SER A 163 -11.93 4.56 -14.76
CA SER A 163 -11.48 4.89 -16.10
C SER A 163 -9.96 4.69 -16.27
N TRP A 164 -9.54 4.37 -17.50
CA TRP A 164 -8.14 4.25 -17.91
C TRP A 164 -7.27 5.47 -17.51
N TRP A 165 -7.88 6.66 -17.42
CA TRP A 165 -7.26 7.90 -16.96
C TRP A 165 -7.15 7.96 -15.43
N LYS A 166 -8.20 7.58 -14.70
CA LYS A 166 -8.21 7.47 -13.23
C LYS A 166 -7.15 6.48 -12.75
N LEU A 167 -7.05 5.31 -13.39
CA LEU A 167 -5.98 4.32 -13.12
C LEU A 167 -4.55 4.82 -13.42
N ARG A 168 -4.41 5.96 -14.11
CA ARG A 168 -3.11 6.62 -14.34
C ARG A 168 -2.88 7.87 -13.52
N THR A 169 -3.85 8.39 -12.77
CA THR A 169 -3.62 9.62 -12.00
C THR A 169 -2.44 9.45 -11.07
N ARG A 170 -1.53 10.43 -11.04
CA ARG A 170 -0.54 10.50 -9.98
C ARG A 170 -1.25 10.56 -8.63
N LEU A 171 -0.56 10.07 -7.60
CA LEU A 171 -0.87 10.43 -6.23
C LEU A 171 -0.78 11.96 -6.09
N VAL A 172 -1.80 12.57 -5.49
CA VAL A 172 -1.89 14.00 -5.21
C VAL A 172 -2.13 14.15 -3.72
N TYR A 173 -1.22 14.80 -3.00
CA TYR A 173 -1.43 15.03 -1.58
C TYR A 173 -2.53 16.08 -1.32
N LYS A 174 -3.17 16.04 -0.15
CA LYS A 174 -4.16 17.06 0.21
C LYS A 174 -3.52 18.42 0.50
N ASP A 175 -2.32 18.45 1.08
CA ASP A 175 -1.54 19.64 1.44
C ASP A 175 -0.67 20.22 0.30
N GLU A 176 -0.54 19.51 -0.83
CA GLU A 176 0.20 19.96 -2.02
C GLU A 176 -0.17 21.40 -2.44
N THR A 177 0.83 22.30 -2.43
CA THR A 177 0.65 23.70 -2.83
C THR A 177 0.26 23.82 -4.30
N VAL A 178 -0.31 24.96 -4.69
CA VAL A 178 -0.71 25.23 -6.09
C VAL A 178 0.50 25.12 -7.04
N PHE A 179 1.67 25.59 -6.61
CA PHE A 179 2.91 25.53 -7.41
C PHE A 179 3.43 24.11 -7.57
N GLU A 180 3.59 23.35 -6.48
CA GLU A 180 4.01 21.94 -6.54
C GLU A 180 3.03 21.12 -7.39
N ARG A 181 1.73 21.35 -7.21
CA ARG A 181 0.69 20.67 -7.97
C ARG A 181 0.83 20.92 -9.48
N ALA A 182 1.09 22.16 -9.89
CA ALA A 182 1.30 22.50 -11.29
C ALA A 182 2.56 21.83 -11.88
N VAL A 183 3.69 21.88 -11.16
CA VAL A 183 4.95 21.25 -11.58
C VAL A 183 4.80 19.72 -11.68
N LEU A 184 4.30 19.07 -10.62
CA LEU A 184 4.14 17.62 -10.56
C LEU A 184 3.13 17.09 -11.58
N SER A 185 2.03 17.83 -11.82
CA SER A 185 1.05 17.47 -12.86
C SER A 185 1.63 17.62 -14.28
N THR A 186 2.47 18.63 -14.52
CA THR A 186 3.18 18.79 -15.82
C THR A 186 4.15 17.63 -16.07
N VAL A 187 5.00 17.31 -15.10
CA VAL A 187 5.94 16.16 -15.18
C VAL A 187 5.17 14.84 -15.36
N HIS A 188 4.04 14.69 -14.66
CA HIS A 188 3.18 13.52 -14.79
C HIS A 188 2.54 13.40 -16.17
N PHE A 189 2.06 14.50 -16.77
CA PHE A 189 1.49 14.50 -18.12
C PHE A 189 2.49 13.94 -19.15
N PHE A 190 3.74 14.44 -19.17
CA PHE A 190 4.77 13.93 -20.08
C PHE A 190 5.12 12.45 -19.81
N ARG A 191 5.14 12.02 -18.54
CA ARG A 191 5.33 10.61 -18.17
C ARG A 191 4.18 9.72 -18.68
N THR A 192 2.94 10.19 -18.58
CA THR A 192 1.74 9.48 -19.08
C THR A 192 1.73 9.43 -20.61
N ALA A 193 2.11 10.50 -21.30
CA ALA A 193 2.28 10.52 -22.77
C ALA A 193 3.35 9.51 -23.24
N LYS A 194 4.48 9.38 -22.51
CA LYS A 194 5.49 8.33 -22.77
C LYS A 194 4.91 6.92 -22.64
N PHE A 195 4.04 6.67 -21.65
CA PHE A 195 3.41 5.36 -21.47
C PHE A 195 2.36 5.05 -22.55
N LEU A 196 1.62 6.05 -23.00
CA LEU A 196 0.72 5.98 -24.16
C LEU A 196 1.46 5.59 -25.44
N ALA A 197 2.51 6.32 -25.79
CA ALA A 197 3.32 6.03 -26.98
C ALA A 197 3.92 4.62 -26.95
N LYS A 198 4.28 4.12 -25.75
CA LYS A 198 4.77 2.75 -25.53
C LYS A 198 3.67 1.69 -25.35
N ARG A 199 2.39 2.05 -25.53
CA ARG A 199 1.20 1.19 -25.34
C ARG A 199 1.20 0.41 -24.01
N ARG A 200 1.69 1.02 -22.93
CA ARG A 200 1.74 0.37 -21.60
C ARG A 200 0.37 0.43 -20.93
N PRO A 201 -0.12 -0.66 -20.30
CA PRO A 201 -1.42 -0.69 -19.64
C PRO A 201 -1.47 0.25 -18.40
N PRO A 202 -2.67 0.63 -17.92
CA PRO A 202 -2.82 1.42 -16.69
C PRO A 202 -2.31 0.63 -15.48
N ILE A 203 -2.80 -0.60 -15.37
CA ILE A 203 -2.47 -1.57 -14.33
C ILE A 203 -1.29 -2.39 -14.86
N PRO A 204 -0.08 -2.24 -14.27
CA PRO A 204 1.10 -2.94 -14.75
C PRO A 204 1.15 -4.37 -14.18
N THR A 205 0.91 -5.36 -15.03
CA THR A 205 1.04 -6.78 -14.66
C THR A 205 2.46 -7.28 -14.92
N PRO A 206 3.11 -7.99 -13.96
CA PRO A 206 4.38 -8.66 -14.22
C PRO A 206 4.22 -9.70 -15.33
N PHE A 207 5.28 -9.92 -16.10
CA PHE A 207 5.33 -11.07 -16.99
C PHE A 207 5.33 -12.37 -16.16
N PRO A 208 4.67 -13.44 -16.63
CA PRO A 208 4.65 -14.73 -15.96
C PRO A 208 6.06 -15.32 -15.80
#